data_AF-A0A7W1P2H5-F1
#
_entry.id   AF-A0A7W1P2H5-F1
#
_cell.length_a   1.000
_cell.length_b   1.000
_cell.length_c   1.000
_cell.angle_alpha   90.00
_cell.angle_beta   90.00
_cell.angle_gamma   90.00
#
_symmetry.space_group_name_H-M   'P 1'
#
loop_
_entity.id
_entity.type
_entity.pdbx_description
1 polymer ?
#
loop_
_entity_poly.entity_id
_entity_poly.type
_entity_poly.pdbx_seq_one_letter_code
_entity_poly.pdbx_strand_id
1 'polypeptide(L)'
;MRSFCIVVLLGMITSGGRPLRAAEVKFQSGPARTHLLELFTSEGCSSCPPAEKWLSELRGNSRLWKQFVPLAFHVDYWDRLGWTDRFANKVFTARQQAYSAAWRSGTVYTPAFVLDGREWQDRAVEKLTRNDETAGALNVEVRDGKATATYRPSSSVRDWHFT
;
A
#
# COMPACT_ATOMS: atom_id res chain seq x y z
N MET A 1 -19.69 -51.66 65.94
CA MET A 1 -20.04 -50.28 65.53
C MET A 1 -18.80 -49.65 64.90
N ARG A 2 -18.80 -49.39 63.58
CA ARG A 2 -17.67 -48.79 62.86
C ARG A 2 -18.12 -47.45 62.29
N SER A 3 -17.67 -46.35 62.89
CA SER A 3 -17.93 -44.99 62.42
C SER A 3 -17.13 -44.70 61.15
N PHE A 4 -17.81 -44.24 60.10
CA PHE A 4 -17.21 -43.63 58.93
C PHE A 4 -17.34 -42.11 59.05
N CYS A 5 -16.21 -41.39 59.02
CA CYS A 5 -16.14 -39.94 59.00
C CYS A 5 -16.04 -39.51 57.53
N ILE A 6 -17.07 -38.86 56.98
CA ILE A 6 -17.06 -38.29 55.63
C ILE A 6 -16.51 -36.87 55.72
N VAL A 7 -15.31 -36.64 55.20
CA VAL A 7 -14.72 -35.32 55.03
C VAL A 7 -15.17 -34.77 53.68
N VAL A 8 -16.04 -33.76 53.68
CA VAL A 8 -16.47 -33.05 52.47
C VAL A 8 -15.43 -31.96 52.18
N LEU A 9 -14.55 -32.20 51.20
CA LEU A 9 -13.63 -31.20 50.66
C LEU A 9 -14.41 -30.25 49.73
N LEU A 10 -14.69 -29.04 50.23
CA LEU A 10 -15.27 -27.96 49.45
C LEU A 10 -14.18 -27.39 48.51
N GLY A 11 -14.08 -27.94 47.30
CA GLY A 11 -13.17 -27.43 46.27
C GLY A 11 -13.64 -26.08 45.74
N MET A 12 -12.95 -24.99 46.11
CA MET A 12 -13.11 -23.70 45.46
C MET A 12 -12.60 -23.78 44.02
N ILE A 13 -13.53 -23.92 43.07
CA ILE A 13 -13.27 -23.74 41.65
C ILE A 13 -12.99 -22.24 41.46
N THR A 14 -11.73 -21.85 41.48
CA THR A 14 -11.32 -20.51 41.06
C THR A 14 -11.39 -20.46 39.54
N SER A 15 -12.46 -19.88 39.03
CA SER A 15 -12.64 -19.54 37.63
C SER A 15 -11.59 -18.50 37.23
N GLY A 16 -10.37 -18.94 36.93
CA GLY A 16 -9.31 -18.09 36.40
C GLY A 16 -9.65 -17.63 34.99
N GLY A 17 -10.41 -16.55 34.87
CA GLY A 17 -10.65 -15.89 33.59
C GLY A 17 -9.33 -15.42 33.00
N ARG A 18 -8.84 -16.08 31.94
CA ARG A 18 -7.69 -15.59 31.18
C ARG A 18 -8.10 -14.26 30.56
N PRO A 19 -7.46 -13.12 30.88
CA PRO A 19 -7.74 -11.89 30.17
C PRO A 19 -7.52 -12.12 28.67
N LEU A 20 -8.52 -11.80 27.84
CA LEU A 20 -8.35 -11.73 26.39
C LEU A 20 -7.32 -10.64 26.10
N ARG A 21 -6.06 -11.02 25.91
CA ARG A 21 -5.08 -10.15 25.27
C ARG A 21 -5.26 -10.25 23.77
N ALA A 22 -5.27 -9.11 23.09
CA ALA A 22 -5.21 -9.06 21.65
C ALA A 22 -3.97 -9.84 21.19
N ALA A 23 -4.17 -10.78 20.28
CA ALA A 23 -3.07 -11.58 19.76
C ALA A 23 -2.01 -10.67 19.15
N GLU A 24 -0.75 -10.95 19.44
CA GLU A 24 0.37 -10.31 18.78
C GLU A 24 0.36 -10.69 17.30
N VAL A 25 0.31 -9.69 16.41
CA VAL A 25 0.38 -9.91 14.96
C VAL A 25 1.70 -9.37 14.45
N LYS A 26 2.45 -10.21 13.74
CA LYS A 26 3.70 -9.82 13.09
C LYS A 26 3.55 -9.87 11.57
N PHE A 27 4.03 -8.83 10.91
CA PHE A 27 4.16 -8.76 9.46
C PHE A 27 5.61 -8.48 9.10
N GLN A 28 6.09 -9.10 8.03
CA GLN A 28 7.42 -8.86 7.49
C GLN A 28 7.35 -8.76 5.97
N SER A 29 7.97 -7.73 5.40
CA SER A 29 8.14 -7.62 3.95
C SER A 29 9.31 -8.49 3.49
N GLY A 30 9.26 -8.90 2.21
CA GLY A 30 10.44 -9.45 1.54
C GLY A 30 11.54 -8.38 1.37
N PRO A 31 12.78 -8.80 1.04
CA PRO A 31 13.89 -7.87 0.81
C PRO A 31 13.83 -7.15 -0.55
N ALA A 32 13.08 -7.71 -1.50
CA ALA A 32 12.86 -7.11 -2.81
C ALA A 32 11.93 -5.90 -2.71
N ARG A 33 12.17 -4.87 -3.51
CA ARG A 33 11.32 -3.69 -3.59
C ARG A 33 9.89 -4.07 -4.02
N THR A 34 8.87 -3.43 -3.48
CA THR A 34 7.53 -3.46 -4.08
C THR A 34 7.34 -2.18 -4.87
N HIS A 35 7.08 -2.28 -6.17
CA HIS A 35 6.94 -1.12 -7.06
C HIS A 35 5.62 -0.38 -6.79
N LEU A 36 5.68 0.95 -6.70
CA LEU A 36 4.47 1.77 -6.67
C LEU A 36 4.16 2.25 -8.09
N LEU A 37 2.98 1.86 -8.58
CA LEU A 37 2.48 2.26 -9.89
C LEU A 37 1.28 3.20 -9.69
N GLU A 38 1.38 4.41 -10.20
CA GLU A 38 0.37 5.45 -10.03
C GLU A 38 -0.13 5.91 -11.39
N LEU A 39 -1.44 5.81 -11.63
CA LEU A 39 -2.12 6.38 -12.79
C LEU A 39 -2.79 7.68 -12.38
N PHE A 40 -2.47 8.78 -13.06
CA PHE A 40 -3.24 10.03 -13.01
C PHE A 40 -4.27 10.02 -14.15
N THR A 41 -5.55 10.13 -13.78
CA THR A 41 -6.71 9.96 -14.68
C THR A 41 -7.83 10.94 -14.31
N SER A 42 -8.93 10.96 -15.07
CA SER A 42 -10.18 11.64 -14.73
C SER A 42 -11.31 11.08 -15.60
N GLU A 43 -12.53 11.00 -15.08
CA GLU A 43 -13.74 10.68 -15.88
C GLU A 43 -13.96 11.71 -17.00
N GLY A 44 -13.56 12.98 -16.79
CA GLY A 44 -13.66 14.05 -17.79
C GLY A 44 -12.61 13.98 -18.90
N CYS A 45 -11.66 13.05 -18.82
CA CYS A 45 -10.57 12.87 -19.78
C CYS A 45 -10.94 11.78 -20.82
N SER A 46 -11.22 12.19 -22.06
CA SER A 46 -11.63 11.26 -23.14
C SER A 46 -10.56 10.24 -23.55
N SER A 47 -9.28 10.56 -23.34
CA SER A 47 -8.14 9.68 -23.65
C SER A 47 -7.77 8.71 -22.52
N CYS A 48 -8.41 8.83 -21.35
CA CYS A 48 -8.10 8.04 -20.16
C CYS A 48 -8.69 6.61 -20.11
N PRO A 49 -9.85 6.28 -20.71
CA PRO A 49 -10.44 4.94 -20.58
C PRO A 49 -9.52 3.76 -20.95
N PRO A 50 -8.65 3.85 -21.99
CA PRO A 50 -7.69 2.78 -22.28
C PRO A 50 -6.68 2.53 -21.14
N ALA A 51 -6.24 3.59 -20.45
CA ALA A 51 -5.29 3.49 -19.34
C ALA A 51 -5.94 2.89 -18.09
N GLU A 52 -7.17 3.30 -17.78
CA GLU A 52 -7.95 2.75 -16.66
C GLU A 52 -8.30 1.29 -16.86
N LYS A 53 -8.64 0.90 -18.10
CA LYS A 53 -8.87 -0.49 -18.47
C LYS A 53 -7.61 -1.33 -18.24
N TRP A 54 -6.47 -0.88 -18.76
CA TRP A 54 -5.19 -1.57 -18.56
C TRP A 54 -4.84 -1.71 -17.08
N LEU A 55 -5.02 -0.66 -16.27
CA LEU A 55 -4.77 -0.72 -14.82
C LEU A 55 -5.72 -1.73 -14.14
N SER A 56 -6.98 -1.79 -14.57
CA SER A 56 -8.00 -2.71 -14.04
C SER A 56 -7.70 -4.18 -14.36
N GLU A 57 -7.06 -4.47 -15.50
CA GLU A 57 -6.63 -5.83 -15.87
C GLU A 57 -5.59 -6.40 -14.90
N LEU A 58 -4.85 -5.54 -14.18
CA LEU A 58 -3.89 -5.97 -13.15
C LEU A 58 -4.53 -6.69 -11.97
N ARG A 59 -5.86 -6.59 -11.78
CA ARG A 59 -6.59 -7.29 -10.70
C ARG A 59 -6.41 -8.82 -10.76
N GLY A 60 -6.24 -9.38 -11.95
CA GLY A 60 -6.01 -10.81 -12.15
C GLY A 60 -4.54 -11.23 -12.01
N ASN A 61 -3.62 -10.30 -11.77
CA ASN A 61 -2.20 -10.60 -11.73
C ASN A 61 -1.78 -11.21 -10.39
N SER A 62 -1.15 -12.38 -10.40
CA SER A 62 -0.70 -13.08 -9.19
C SER A 62 0.36 -12.34 -8.37
N ARG A 63 1.00 -11.32 -8.95
CA ARG A 63 2.02 -10.46 -8.32
C ARG A 63 1.44 -9.20 -7.67
N LEU A 64 0.16 -8.91 -7.88
CA LEU A 64 -0.54 -7.79 -7.26
C LEU A 64 -0.41 -7.86 -5.73
N TRP A 65 -0.16 -6.70 -5.09
CA TRP A 65 0.08 -6.55 -3.64
C TRP A 65 1.35 -7.23 -3.09
N LYS A 66 2.16 -7.84 -3.96
CA LYS A 66 3.42 -8.49 -3.59
C LYS A 66 4.61 -7.78 -4.21
N GLN A 67 4.59 -7.65 -5.54
CA GLN A 67 5.67 -7.04 -6.30
C GLN A 67 5.32 -5.64 -6.79
N PHE A 68 4.03 -5.30 -6.90
CA PHE A 68 3.60 -3.95 -7.21
C PHE A 68 2.26 -3.60 -6.56
N VAL A 69 2.05 -2.29 -6.39
CA VAL A 69 0.83 -1.68 -5.88
C VAL A 69 0.33 -0.66 -6.92
N PRO A 70 -0.78 -0.94 -7.63
CA PRO A 70 -1.38 0.00 -8.56
C PRO A 70 -2.36 0.93 -7.84
N LEU A 71 -2.26 2.23 -8.12
CA LEU A 71 -3.15 3.28 -7.63
C LEU A 71 -3.70 4.10 -8.80
N ALA A 72 -4.94 4.53 -8.70
CA ALA A 72 -5.55 5.49 -9.61
C ALA A 72 -5.87 6.78 -8.84
N PHE A 73 -5.35 7.89 -9.33
CA PHE A 73 -5.52 9.22 -8.77
C PHE A 73 -6.29 10.08 -9.77
N HIS A 74 -7.51 10.44 -9.39
CA HIS A 74 -8.38 11.25 -10.23
C HIS A 74 -8.07 12.73 -10.01
N VAL A 75 -7.58 13.41 -11.05
CA VAL A 75 -7.19 14.82 -10.97
C VAL A 75 -8.40 15.72 -11.24
N ASP A 76 -8.43 16.88 -10.59
CA ASP A 76 -9.59 17.79 -10.59
C ASP A 76 -9.56 18.84 -11.72
N TYR A 77 -8.44 19.02 -12.43
CA TYR A 77 -8.30 20.08 -13.43
C TYR A 77 -9.16 19.87 -14.71
N TRP A 78 -9.80 18.71 -14.84
CA TRP A 78 -10.81 18.43 -15.87
C TRP A 78 -12.23 18.88 -15.47
N ASP A 79 -12.53 18.99 -14.17
CA ASP A 79 -13.88 19.27 -13.67
C ASP A 79 -14.42 20.63 -14.15
N ARG A 80 -13.49 21.56 -14.41
CA ARG A 80 -13.79 22.88 -14.99
C ARG A 80 -14.42 22.84 -16.39
N LEU A 81 -14.46 21.69 -17.05
CA LEU A 81 -15.04 21.50 -18.39
C LEU A 81 -16.52 21.09 -18.36
N GLY A 82 -17.14 20.98 -17.18
CA GLY A 82 -18.58 20.77 -17.02
C GLY A 82 -19.02 19.35 -16.61
N TRP A 83 -18.08 18.40 -16.53
CA TRP A 83 -18.30 17.10 -15.88
C TRP A 83 -17.46 17.03 -14.60
N THR A 84 -18.10 16.92 -13.44
CA THR A 84 -17.41 16.78 -12.16
C THR A 84 -17.16 15.30 -11.86
N ASP A 85 -15.90 14.89 -11.84
CA ASP A 85 -15.49 13.55 -11.43
C ASP A 85 -15.59 13.40 -9.90
N ARG A 86 -16.48 12.51 -9.44
CA ARG A 86 -16.71 12.32 -7.99
C ARG A 86 -15.51 11.74 -7.23
N PHE A 87 -14.53 11.18 -7.94
CA PHE A 87 -13.31 10.64 -7.36
C PHE A 87 -12.17 11.67 -7.38
N ALA A 88 -12.34 12.77 -8.11
CA ALA A 88 -11.32 13.78 -8.26
C ALA A 88 -11.02 14.52 -6.95
N ASN A 89 -9.76 14.89 -6.77
CA ASN A 89 -9.32 15.65 -5.61
C ASN A 89 -8.12 16.53 -5.93
N LYS A 90 -8.14 17.78 -5.47
CA LYS A 90 -7.00 18.72 -5.60
C LYS A 90 -5.68 18.18 -5.05
N VAL A 91 -5.71 17.31 -4.05
CA VAL A 91 -4.51 16.66 -3.50
C VAL A 91 -3.84 15.75 -4.54
N PHE A 92 -4.63 15.12 -5.40
CA PHE A 92 -4.13 14.27 -6.49
C PHE A 92 -3.52 15.11 -7.61
N THR A 93 -4.14 16.22 -7.97
CA THR A 93 -3.55 17.22 -8.87
C THR A 93 -2.23 17.77 -8.31
N ALA A 94 -2.19 18.16 -7.04
CA ALA A 94 -0.99 18.67 -6.39
C ALA A 94 0.13 17.62 -6.37
N ARG A 95 -0.20 16.34 -6.15
CA ARG A 95 0.76 15.23 -6.24
C ARG A 95 1.36 15.11 -7.64
N GLN A 96 0.55 15.21 -8.69
CA GLN A 96 1.05 15.17 -10.07
C GLN A 96 1.94 16.38 -10.39
N GLN A 97 1.57 17.56 -9.92
CA GLN A 97 2.35 18.78 -10.09
C GLN A 97 3.70 18.69 -9.37
N ALA A 98 3.77 18.06 -8.18
CA ALA A 98 5.02 17.81 -7.48
C ALA A 98 5.97 16.93 -8.32
N TYR A 99 5.45 15.91 -9.00
CA TYR A 99 6.23 15.11 -9.95
C TYR A 99 6.71 15.94 -11.14
N SER A 100 5.82 16.71 -11.77
CA SER A 100 6.18 17.60 -12.88
C SER A 100 7.29 18.60 -12.51
N ALA A 101 7.24 19.14 -11.29
CA ALA A 101 8.26 20.03 -10.75
C ALA A 101 9.61 19.32 -10.56
N ALA A 102 9.60 18.15 -9.90
CA ALA A 102 10.81 17.33 -9.69
C ALA A 102 11.46 16.90 -11.01
N TRP A 103 10.68 16.61 -12.05
CA TRP A 103 11.20 16.23 -13.36
C TRP A 103 11.50 17.41 -14.28
N ARG A 104 11.22 18.64 -13.83
CA ARG A 104 11.38 19.88 -14.62
C ARG A 104 10.60 19.83 -15.95
N SER A 105 9.44 19.15 -15.98
CA SER A 105 8.61 19.01 -17.19
C SER A 105 7.74 20.24 -17.46
N GLY A 106 7.41 21.00 -16.41
CA GLY A 106 6.64 22.25 -16.49
C GLY A 106 5.15 22.09 -16.80
N THR A 107 4.66 20.87 -17.07
CA THR A 107 3.25 20.58 -17.36
C THR A 107 2.82 19.21 -16.85
N VAL A 108 1.51 19.09 -16.58
CA VAL A 108 0.84 17.83 -16.22
C VAL A 108 -0.18 17.47 -17.30
N TYR A 109 -0.46 16.17 -17.46
CA TYR A 109 -1.38 15.66 -18.47
C TYR A 109 -2.01 14.34 -18.02
N THR A 110 -3.09 13.92 -18.66
CA THR A 110 -3.70 12.60 -18.44
C THR A 110 -3.99 11.91 -19.78
N PRO A 111 -3.96 10.56 -19.82
CA PRO A 111 -3.49 9.68 -18.75
C PRO A 111 -1.96 9.76 -18.60
N ALA A 112 -1.48 9.80 -17.37
CA ALA A 112 -0.04 9.77 -17.05
C ALA A 112 0.24 8.67 -16.02
N PHE A 113 1.31 7.90 -16.23
CA PHE A 113 1.75 6.90 -15.27
C PHE A 113 3.06 7.30 -14.61
N VAL A 114 3.19 6.91 -13.35
CA VAL A 114 4.38 7.09 -12.54
C VAL A 114 4.74 5.75 -11.93
N LEU A 115 5.97 5.32 -12.16
CA LEU A 115 6.53 4.11 -11.56
C LEU A 115 7.68 4.52 -10.64
N ASP A 116 7.51 4.28 -9.34
CA ASP A 116 8.52 4.60 -8.33
C ASP A 116 8.99 6.06 -8.36
N GLY A 117 8.05 6.99 -8.58
CA GLY A 117 8.33 8.42 -8.64
C GLY A 117 9.00 8.91 -9.92
N ARG A 118 9.10 8.06 -10.95
CA ARG A 118 9.57 8.43 -12.29
C ARG A 118 8.44 8.32 -13.31
N GLU A 119 8.44 9.21 -14.29
CA GLU A 119 7.51 9.12 -15.42
C GLU A 119 7.67 7.75 -16.11
N TRP A 120 6.54 7.09 -16.36
CA TRP A 120 6.52 5.75 -16.93
C TRP A 120 5.66 5.72 -18.18
N GLN A 121 6.31 5.72 -19.35
CA GLN A 121 5.62 5.66 -20.64
C GLN A 121 5.39 4.22 -21.12
N ASP A 122 6.03 3.27 -20.45
CA ASP A 122 6.25 1.93 -20.95
C ASP A 122 5.29 0.93 -20.30
N ARG A 123 4.01 1.01 -20.69
CA ARG A 123 2.83 0.37 -20.08
C ARG A 123 2.79 -1.16 -20.20
N ALA A 124 3.92 -1.83 -20.03
CA ALA A 124 4.08 -3.28 -20.09
C ALA A 124 4.20 -3.86 -18.68
N VAL A 125 3.35 -4.84 -18.35
CA VAL A 125 3.29 -5.45 -17.02
C VAL A 125 4.57 -6.21 -16.69
N GLU A 126 5.28 -6.73 -17.69
CA GLU A 126 6.58 -7.38 -17.56
C GLU A 126 7.65 -6.41 -17.03
N LYS A 127 7.51 -5.12 -17.34
CA LYS A 127 8.47 -4.09 -16.90
C LYS A 127 8.26 -3.67 -15.44
N LEU A 128 7.09 -3.95 -14.87
CA LEU A 128 6.86 -3.86 -13.42
C LEU A 128 7.60 -4.94 -12.61
N THR A 129 8.25 -5.90 -13.28
CA THR A 129 8.83 -7.09 -12.62
C THR A 129 10.35 -7.18 -12.67
N ARG A 130 11.05 -6.28 -13.37
CA ARG A 130 12.51 -6.23 -13.31
C ARG A 130 12.92 -5.66 -11.96
N ASN A 131 13.24 -6.56 -11.03
CA ASN A 131 13.62 -6.14 -9.70
C ASN A 131 14.85 -6.93 -9.24
N ASP A 132 16.02 -6.39 -9.58
CA ASP A 132 17.31 -6.72 -8.99
C ASP A 132 17.62 -5.84 -7.76
N GLU A 133 16.79 -4.83 -7.48
CA GLU A 133 16.98 -3.90 -6.38
C GLU A 133 16.36 -4.42 -5.07
N THR A 134 17.22 -4.59 -4.06
CA THR A 134 16.78 -4.94 -2.71
C THR A 134 16.51 -3.66 -1.92
N ALA A 135 15.25 -3.43 -1.53
CA ALA A 135 14.89 -2.33 -0.65
C ALA A 135 15.25 -2.61 0.81
N GLY A 136 15.32 -3.87 1.24
CA GLY A 136 15.46 -4.24 2.64
C GLY A 136 14.12 -4.67 3.26
N ALA A 137 14.10 -4.89 4.58
CA ALA A 137 12.98 -5.54 5.26
C ALA A 137 12.24 -4.59 6.21
N LEU A 138 10.93 -4.45 6.00
CA LEU A 138 10.00 -3.82 6.93
C LEU A 138 9.42 -4.89 7.85
N ASN A 139 9.53 -4.69 9.16
CA ASN A 139 8.90 -5.52 10.17
C ASN A 139 7.85 -4.68 10.90
N VAL A 140 6.64 -5.20 11.07
CA VAL A 140 5.57 -4.55 11.81
C VAL A 140 5.06 -5.51 12.88
N GLU A 141 5.08 -5.08 14.12
CA GLU A 141 4.51 -5.81 15.25
C GLU A 141 3.33 -5.03 15.83
N VAL A 142 2.19 -5.69 15.94
CA VAL A 142 0.98 -5.13 16.54
C VAL A 142 0.75 -5.82 17.88
N ARG A 143 0.79 -5.06 18.97
CA ARG A 143 0.54 -5.52 20.34
C ARG A 143 -0.35 -4.54 21.06
N ASP A 144 -1.39 -5.04 21.73
CA ASP A 144 -2.33 -4.24 22.53
C ASP A 144 -2.87 -2.99 21.78
N GLY A 145 -3.21 -3.16 20.50
CA GLY A 145 -3.73 -2.07 19.65
C GLY A 145 -2.70 -1.04 19.19
N LYS A 146 -1.42 -1.22 19.51
CA LYS A 146 -0.31 -0.37 19.04
C LYS A 146 0.51 -1.11 17.99
N ALA A 147 0.80 -0.45 16.88
CA ALA A 147 1.68 -0.96 15.83
C ALA A 147 3.06 -0.29 15.93
N THR A 148 4.10 -1.11 15.99
CA THR A 148 5.50 -0.68 15.91
C THR A 148 6.09 -1.18 14.60
N ALA A 149 6.65 -0.28 13.80
CA ALA A 149 7.28 -0.62 12.53
C ALA A 149 8.79 -0.34 12.59
N THR A 150 9.60 -1.30 12.11
CA THR A 150 11.06 -1.15 11.97
C THR A 150 11.46 -1.50 10.55
N TYR A 151 12.11 -0.56 9.87
CA TYR A 151 12.64 -0.76 8.53
C TYR A 151 14.16 -0.87 8.58
N ARG A 152 14.70 -1.92 7.95
CA ARG A 152 16.15 -2.11 7.76
C ARG A 152 16.46 -2.02 6.27
N PRO A 153 17.05 -0.91 5.79
CA PRO A 153 17.40 -0.77 4.38
C PRO A 153 18.49 -1.77 3.99
N SER A 154 18.48 -2.19 2.72
CA SER A 154 19.61 -2.95 2.16
C SER A 154 20.82 -2.05 1.95
N SER A 155 22.04 -2.59 2.03
CA SER A 155 23.28 -1.87 1.75
C SER A 155 23.39 -1.34 0.31
N SER A 156 22.54 -1.83 -0.59
CA SER A 156 22.46 -1.41 -1.99
C SER A 156 21.46 -0.28 -2.25
N VAL A 157 20.66 0.13 -1.25
CA VAL A 157 19.77 1.29 -1.37
C VAL A 157 20.66 2.53 -1.44
N ARG A 158 20.86 3.06 -2.64
CA ARG A 158 21.53 4.35 -2.84
C ARG A 158 20.65 5.44 -2.23
N ASP A 159 21.27 6.37 -1.50
CA ASP A 159 20.59 7.50 -0.90
C ASP A 159 19.68 8.19 -1.93
N TRP A 160 18.37 8.22 -1.64
CA TRP A 160 17.37 8.88 -2.47
C TRP A 160 17.54 10.40 -2.36
N HIS A 161 18.51 10.95 -3.08
CA HIS A 161 18.62 12.39 -3.26
C HIS A 161 17.56 12.84 -4.26
N PHE A 162 16.46 13.40 -3.75
CA PHE A 162 15.60 14.28 -4.53
C PHE A 162 16.33 15.61 -4.73
N THR A 163 17.11 15.72 -5.80
CA THR A 163 17.64 17.01 -6.29
C THR A 163 16.65 17.66 -7.25
#